data_AF-A0A7S0ZY40-F1
#
_entry.id   AF-A0A7S0ZY40-F1
#
_cell.length_a   1.000
_cell.length_b   1.000
_cell.length_c   1.000
_cell.angle_alpha   90.00
_cell.angle_beta   90.00
_cell.angle_gamma   90.00
#
_symmetry.space_group_name_H-M   'P 1'
#
loop_
_entity.id
_entity.type
_entity.pdbx_description
1 polymer ?
#
loop_
_entity_poly.entity_id
_entity_poly.type
_entity_poly.pdbx_seq_one_letter_code
_entity_poly.pdbx_strand_id
1 'polypeptide(L)'
;HLVRKLRVMTVAIINCSMMLMWAVLVLLLVTFLFSVVFVNAVSQYVSDASPGNEYVDDMTTYFGSLFMTMVTLFMAVAGGVDWWDVMRLLWESHVVYGVIFMLFVVITVLAVLNVI
;
A
#
# COMPACT_ATOMS: atom_id res chain seq x y z
N HIS A 1 -22.46 37.84 1.50
CA HIS A 1 -21.04 37.81 1.03
C HIS A 1 -20.34 36.47 1.33
N LEU A 2 -20.45 35.94 2.56
CA LEU A 2 -19.87 34.63 2.97
C LEU A 2 -20.43 33.41 2.22
N VAL A 3 -21.76 33.30 2.04
CA VAL A 3 -22.41 32.17 1.33
C VAL A 3 -21.92 32.03 -0.12
N ARG A 4 -21.62 33.16 -0.79
CA ARG A 4 -21.05 33.16 -2.15
C ARG A 4 -19.62 32.60 -2.15
N LYS A 5 -18.79 32.98 -1.18
CA LYS A 5 -17.41 32.45 -1.04
C LYS A 5 -17.43 30.95 -0.73
N LEU A 6 -18.29 30.52 0.19
CA LEU A 6 -18.48 29.09 0.50
C LEU A 6 -18.89 28.30 -0.74
N ARG A 7 -19.90 28.77 -1.50
CA ARG A 7 -20.36 28.11 -2.73
C ARG A 7 -19.25 27.96 -3.78
N VAL A 8 -18.42 28.99 -3.96
CA VAL A 8 -17.27 28.94 -4.88
C VAL A 8 -16.24 27.91 -4.41
N MET A 9 -15.95 27.85 -3.10
CA MET A 9 -15.06 26.82 -2.54
C MET A 9 -15.64 25.41 -2.69
N THR A 10 -16.95 25.21 -2.50
CA THR A 10 -17.58 23.89 -2.68
C THR A 10 -17.53 23.42 -4.12
N VAL A 11 -17.81 24.33 -5.08
CA VAL A 11 -17.71 24.01 -6.51
C VAL A 11 -16.26 23.66 -6.90
N ALA A 12 -15.27 24.37 -6.35
CA ALA A 12 -13.86 24.04 -6.57
C ALA A 12 -13.50 22.65 -6.00
N ILE A 13 -13.93 22.32 -4.79
CA ILE A 13 -13.72 20.99 -4.18
C ILE A 13 -14.37 19.90 -5.02
N ILE A 14 -15.61 20.09 -5.47
CA ILE A 14 -16.32 19.11 -6.30
C ILE A 14 -15.59 18.90 -7.63
N ASN A 15 -15.10 19.96 -8.26
CA ASN A 15 -14.35 19.84 -9.52
C ASN A 15 -13.02 19.10 -9.33
N CYS A 16 -12.29 19.34 -8.23
CA CYS A 16 -11.06 18.59 -7.93
C CYS A 16 -11.34 17.14 -7.48
N SER A 17 -12.50 16.89 -6.86
CA SER A 17 -12.88 15.56 -6.36
C SER A 17 -12.99 14.51 -7.46
N MET A 18 -13.38 14.91 -8.68
CA MET A 18 -13.46 13.99 -9.82
C MET A 18 -12.06 13.53 -10.26
N MET A 19 -11.07 14.43 -10.27
CA MET A 19 -9.67 14.08 -10.58
C MET A 19 -9.06 13.22 -9.46
N LEU A 20 -9.36 13.55 -8.19
CA LEU A 20 -8.98 12.75 -7.04
C LEU A 20 -9.57 11.33 -7.09
N MET A 21 -10.82 11.18 -7.53
CA MET A 21 -11.45 9.86 -7.68
C MET A 21 -10.68 8.98 -8.68
N TRP A 22 -10.26 9.51 -9.82
CA TRP A 22 -9.42 8.78 -10.76
C TRP A 22 -8.05 8.43 -10.18
N ALA A 23 -7.43 9.35 -9.44
CA ALA A 23 -6.17 9.09 -8.75
C ALA A 23 -6.30 7.97 -7.72
N VAL A 24 -7.37 7.96 -6.93
CA VAL A 24 -7.68 6.89 -5.96
C VAL A 24 -7.90 5.55 -6.65
N LEU A 25 -8.61 5.51 -7.77
CA LEU A 25 -8.81 4.27 -8.54
C LEU A 25 -7.48 3.72 -9.07
N VAL A 26 -6.60 4.57 -9.59
CA VAL A 26 -5.26 4.16 -10.04
C VAL A 26 -4.43 3.66 -8.86
N LEU A 27 -4.47 4.36 -7.71
CA LEU A 27 -3.79 3.94 -6.49
C LEU A 27 -4.26 2.57 -5.99
N LEU A 28 -5.56 2.32 -6.01
CA LEU A 28 -6.15 1.03 -5.64
C LEU A 28 -5.72 -0.07 -6.61
N LEU A 29 -5.69 0.20 -7.92
CA LEU A 29 -5.26 -0.77 -8.92
C LEU A 29 -3.78 -1.12 -8.76
N VAL A 30 -2.91 -0.13 -8.57
CA VAL A 30 -1.47 -0.35 -8.33
C VAL A 30 -1.29 -1.15 -7.04
N THR A 31 -1.92 -0.74 -5.94
CA THR A 31 -1.87 -1.47 -4.66
C THR A 31 -2.33 -2.92 -4.82
N PHE A 32 -3.42 -3.17 -5.56
CA PHE A 32 -3.90 -4.51 -5.84
C PHE A 32 -2.87 -5.37 -6.57
N LEU A 33 -2.26 -4.85 -7.65
CA LEU A 33 -1.26 -5.58 -8.44
C LEU A 33 -0.04 -5.98 -7.60
N PHE A 34 0.51 -5.05 -6.81
CA PHE A 34 1.61 -5.34 -5.90
C PHE A 34 1.21 -6.32 -4.80
N SER A 35 -0.01 -6.19 -4.27
CA SER A 35 -0.51 -7.10 -3.23
C SER A 35 -0.58 -8.55 -3.71
N VAL A 36 -0.98 -8.79 -4.97
CA VAL A 36 -0.96 -10.14 -5.55
C VAL A 36 0.45 -10.71 -5.57
N VAL A 37 1.47 -9.92 -5.92
CA VAL A 37 2.86 -10.38 -5.93
C VAL A 37 3.31 -10.79 -4.52
N PHE A 38 3.07 -9.93 -3.53
CA PHE A 38 3.53 -10.18 -2.15
C PHE A 38 2.77 -11.29 -1.44
N VAL A 39 1.45 -11.39 -1.64
CA VAL A 39 0.65 -12.46 -1.03
C VAL A 39 1.12 -13.83 -1.53
N ASN A 40 1.46 -13.94 -2.82
CA ASN A 40 1.98 -15.20 -3.38
C ASN A 40 3.39 -15.50 -2.84
N ALA A 41 4.28 -14.50 -2.78
CA ALA A 41 5.62 -14.65 -2.24
C ALA A 41 5.63 -15.13 -0.78
N VAL A 42 4.81 -14.49 0.06
CA VAL A 42 4.69 -14.84 1.47
C VAL A 42 3.99 -16.18 1.65
N SER A 43 2.96 -16.48 0.86
CA SER A 43 2.29 -17.79 0.93
C SER A 43 3.26 -18.94 0.64
N GLN A 44 4.15 -18.77 -0.34
CA GLN A 44 5.19 -19.76 -0.65
C GLN A 44 6.23 -19.87 0.47
N TYR A 45 6.68 -18.74 1.02
CA TYR A 45 7.61 -18.78 2.15
C TYR A 45 7.01 -19.48 3.37
N VAL A 46 5.74 -19.18 3.71
CA VAL A 46 5.04 -19.79 4.84
C VAL A 46 4.80 -21.28 4.61
N SER A 47 4.54 -21.73 3.37
CA SER A 47 4.37 -23.15 3.08
C SER A 47 5.66 -23.96 3.23
N ASP A 48 6.80 -23.34 2.95
CA ASP A 48 8.11 -23.99 2.98
C ASP A 48 8.83 -23.82 4.34
N ALA A 49 8.28 -23.00 5.24
CA ALA A 49 8.89 -22.68 6.52
C ALA A 49 8.87 -23.88 7.49
N SER A 50 9.97 -24.04 8.24
CA SER A 50 10.04 -25.00 9.34
C SER A 50 9.15 -24.58 10.52
N PRO A 51 8.62 -25.54 11.31
CA PRO A 51 7.86 -25.22 12.53
C PRO A 51 8.66 -24.32 13.48
N GLY A 52 8.05 -23.22 13.93
CA GLY A 52 8.70 -22.26 14.83
C GLY A 52 9.53 -21.18 14.15
N ASN A 53 9.41 -20.99 12.84
CA ASN A 53 10.01 -19.85 12.15
C ASN A 53 9.45 -18.52 12.70
N GLU A 54 10.34 -17.65 13.15
CA GLU A 54 9.99 -16.40 13.85
C GLU A 54 9.21 -15.38 13.00
N TYR A 55 9.28 -15.49 11.67
CA TYR A 55 8.66 -14.54 10.76
C TYR A 55 7.25 -14.94 10.30
N VAL A 56 6.84 -16.20 10.49
CA VAL A 56 5.58 -16.73 9.93
C VAL A 56 4.36 -16.04 10.53
N ASP A 57 4.36 -15.76 11.83
CA ASP A 57 3.22 -15.12 12.51
C ASP A 57 3.04 -13.66 12.05
N ASP A 58 4.13 -12.91 11.96
CA ASP A 58 4.15 -11.54 11.43
C ASP A 58 3.73 -11.51 9.96
N MET A 59 4.28 -12.42 9.15
CA MET A 59 3.92 -12.56 7.73
C MET A 59 2.44 -12.90 7.54
N THR A 60 1.88 -13.77 8.38
CA THR A 60 0.46 -14.11 8.33
C THR A 60 -0.40 -12.92 8.76
N THR A 61 0.06 -12.13 9.72
CA THR A 61 -0.65 -10.92 10.18
C THR A 61 -0.74 -9.87 9.08
N TYR A 62 0.37 -9.59 8.39
CA TYR A 62 0.41 -8.53 7.36
C TYR A 62 0.00 -8.98 5.96
N PHE A 63 0.16 -10.27 5.64
CA PHE A 63 -0.02 -10.82 4.29
C PHE A 63 -0.94 -12.05 4.23
N GLY A 64 -1.66 -12.37 5.31
CA GLY A 64 -2.51 -13.58 5.37
C GLY A 64 -3.71 -13.59 4.41
N SER A 65 -4.04 -12.45 3.79
CA SER A 65 -5.01 -12.39 2.70
C SER A 65 -4.67 -11.26 1.73
N LEU A 66 -5.25 -11.32 0.53
CA LEU A 66 -5.06 -10.27 -0.48
C LEU A 66 -5.55 -8.90 0.03
N PHE A 67 -6.74 -8.87 0.64
CA PHE A 67 -7.28 -7.62 1.21
C PHE A 67 -6.39 -7.09 2.33
N MET A 68 -5.94 -7.95 3.24
CA MET A 68 -5.04 -7.54 4.32
C MET A 68 -3.71 -7.02 3.77
N THR A 69 -3.17 -7.66 2.74
CA THR A 69 -1.95 -7.18 2.05
C THR A 69 -2.17 -5.78 1.47
N MET A 70 -3.30 -5.53 0.82
CA MET A 70 -3.64 -4.19 0.30
C MET A 70 -3.70 -3.15 1.43
N VAL A 71 -4.27 -3.51 2.59
CA VAL A 71 -4.31 -2.65 3.77
C VAL A 71 -2.89 -2.41 4.31
N THR A 72 -2.05 -3.44 4.40
CA THR A 72 -0.63 -3.32 4.81
C THR A 72 0.14 -2.37 3.90
N LEU A 73 0.02 -2.51 2.58
CA LEU A 73 0.67 -1.63 1.62
C LEU A 73 0.19 -0.17 1.76
N PHE A 74 -1.12 0.02 1.97
CA PHE A 74 -1.67 1.33 2.24
C PHE A 74 -1.15 1.91 3.57
N MET A 75 -1.11 1.11 4.64
CA MET A 75 -0.58 1.53 5.94
C MET A 75 0.89 1.95 5.85
N ALA A 76 1.71 1.22 5.10
CA ALA A 76 3.13 1.55 4.92
C ALA A 76 3.35 2.91 4.25
N VAL A 77 2.47 3.31 3.32
CA VAL A 77 2.54 4.62 2.64
C VAL A 77 1.87 5.72 3.47
N ALA A 78 0.76 5.41 4.15
CA ALA A 78 0.00 6.37 4.95
C ALA A 78 0.63 6.66 6.32
N GLY A 79 1.69 5.93 6.71
CA GLY A 79 2.34 6.05 8.02
C GLY A 79 1.61 5.33 9.15
N GLY A 80 0.76 4.34 8.83
CA GLY A 80 0.09 3.48 9.82
C GLY A 80 1.01 2.41 10.41
N VAL A 81 2.02 1.97 9.66
CA VAL A 81 3.10 1.08 10.11
C VAL A 81 4.41 1.58 9.51
N ASP A 82 5.53 1.34 10.19
CA ASP A 82 6.84 1.63 9.60
C ASP A 82 7.03 0.74 8.36
N TRP A 83 7.31 1.37 7.22
CA TRP A 83 7.57 0.66 5.97
C TRP A 83 8.77 -0.29 6.09
N TRP A 84 9.72 0.00 6.99
CA TRP A 84 10.84 -0.88 7.30
C TRP A 84 10.38 -2.23 7.87
N ASP A 85 9.39 -2.23 8.77
CA ASP A 85 8.86 -3.45 9.40
C ASP A 85 8.14 -4.36 8.40
N VAL A 86 7.56 -3.79 7.35
CA VAL A 86 6.96 -4.54 6.24
C VAL A 86 8.04 -5.04 5.29
N MET A 87 9.01 -4.17 4.94
CA MET A 87 10.08 -4.52 4.01
C MET A 87 10.96 -5.65 4.53
N ARG A 88 11.30 -5.65 5.82
CA ARG A 88 12.14 -6.71 6.42
C ARG A 88 11.51 -8.09 6.22
N LEU A 89 10.18 -8.21 6.42
CA LEU A 89 9.47 -9.48 6.24
C LEU A 89 9.52 -9.95 4.78
N LEU A 90 9.34 -9.05 3.82
CA LEU A 90 9.45 -9.39 2.40
C LEU A 90 10.88 -9.75 1.99
N TRP A 91 11.88 -9.13 2.61
CA TRP A 91 13.29 -9.45 2.38
C TRP A 91 13.64 -10.86 2.85
N GLU A 92 13.13 -11.29 4.02
CA GLU A 92 13.33 -12.64 4.54
C GLU A 92 12.75 -13.73 3.61
N SER A 93 11.67 -13.42 2.89
CA SER A 93 11.19 -14.30 1.83
C SER A 93 12.20 -14.38 0.68
N HIS A 94 12.56 -13.23 0.12
CA HIS A 94 13.64 -13.10 -0.86
C HIS A 94 13.98 -11.62 -1.07
N VAL A 95 15.26 -11.29 -1.23
CA VAL A 95 15.72 -9.89 -1.40
C VAL A 95 14.99 -9.12 -2.52
N VAL A 96 14.61 -9.83 -3.59
CA VAL A 96 13.89 -9.26 -4.73
C VAL A 96 12.53 -8.69 -4.30
N TYR A 97 11.81 -9.33 -3.39
CA TYR A 97 10.52 -8.82 -2.91
C TYR A 97 10.69 -7.55 -2.07
N GLY A 98 11.75 -7.45 -1.27
CA GLY A 98 12.13 -6.21 -0.59
C GLY A 98 12.39 -5.06 -1.56
N VAL A 99 13.13 -5.31 -2.65
CA VAL A 99 13.39 -4.31 -3.71
C VAL A 99 12.10 -3.89 -4.43
N ILE A 100 11.25 -4.85 -4.78
CA ILE A 100 9.94 -4.57 -5.42
C ILE A 100 9.05 -3.72 -4.49
N PHE A 101 9.03 -4.01 -3.19
CA PHE A 101 8.29 -3.22 -2.20
C PHE A 101 8.84 -1.81 -2.06
N MET A 102 10.17 -1.64 -2.02
CA MET A 102 10.79 -0.32 -2.00
C MET A 102 10.40 0.52 -3.23
N LEU A 103 10.38 -0.10 -4.43
CA LEU A 103 9.90 0.55 -5.65
C LEU A 103 8.43 0.96 -5.54
N PHE A 104 7.57 0.10 -4.98
CA PHE A 104 6.17 0.44 -4.71
C PHE A 104 6.06 1.68 -3.80
N VAL A 105 6.78 1.71 -2.69
CA VAL A 105 6.75 2.85 -1.75
C VAL A 105 7.20 4.14 -2.44
N VAL A 106 8.32 4.12 -3.15
CA VAL A 106 8.84 5.29 -3.87
C VAL A 106 7.86 5.79 -4.91
N ILE A 107 7.35 4.91 -5.79
CA ILE A 107 6.39 5.29 -6.83
C ILE A 107 5.13 5.88 -6.21
N THR A 108 4.62 5.27 -5.14
CA THR A 108 3.37 5.69 -4.52
C THR A 108 3.52 7.01 -3.79
N VAL A 109 4.61 7.21 -3.04
CA VAL A 109 4.91 8.48 -2.37
C VAL A 109 5.09 9.60 -3.40
N LEU A 110 5.84 9.37 -4.48
CA LEU A 110 5.99 10.35 -5.57
C LEU A 110 4.67 10.63 -6.28
N ALA A 111 3.83 9.63 -6.51
CA ALA A 111 2.51 9.81 -7.11
C ALA A 111 1.60 10.67 -6.22
N VAL A 112 1.58 10.42 -4.91
CA VAL A 112 0.81 11.21 -3.94
C VAL A 112 1.33 12.65 -3.89
N LEU A 113 2.65 12.86 -3.84
CA LEU A 113 3.25 14.19 -3.83
C LEU A 113 3.01 14.98 -5.12
N ASN A 114 2.90 14.31 -6.28
CA ASN A 114 2.63 14.97 -7.57
C ASN A 114 1.14 15.30 -7.77
N VAL A 115 0.24 14.68 -7.00
CA VAL A 115 -1.21 14.94 -7.06
C VAL A 115 -1.64 16.11 -6.18
N ILE A 116 -0.85 16.42 -5.13
CA ILE A 116 -1.08 17.52 -4.17
C ILE A 116 -0.34 18.78 -4.62
#